data_AF-A0A8T0URH3-F1
#
_entry.id   AF-A0A8T0URH3-F1
#
_cell.length_a   1.000
_cell.length_b   1.000
_cell.length_c   1.000
_cell.angle_alpha   90.00
_cell.angle_beta   90.00
_cell.angle_gamma   90.00
#
_symmetry.space_group_name_H-M   'P 1'
#
loop_
_entity.id
_entity.type
_entity.pdbx_description
1 polymer ?
#
loop_
_entity_poly.entity_id
_entity_poly.type
_entity_poly.pdbx_seq_one_letter_code
_entity_poly.pdbx_strand_id
1 'polypeptide(L)'
;MTEETSGVRRWLVDIARWRPSPAQFDAAAALLPPHDRPAIYRFVKEDDRKRALFSRLLQYSLVRHVLHIPFRQISICRTPEGKPYLQKNCSTFPNFNFNTSHQGDYVGIASEPLCLVGLDIVSVSKPQGETTTEFISNFSSYLTDHEWSCIVRAGTPTEVLTEFYRTV
;
A
#
# COMPACT_ATOMS: atom_id res chain seq x y z
N MET A 1 -1.79 6.78 -26.60
CA MET A 1 -2.83 6.95 -25.57
C MET A 1 -2.12 7.53 -24.36
N THR A 2 -2.37 8.79 -24.00
CA THR A 2 -1.67 9.45 -22.88
C THR A 2 -2.06 8.74 -21.57
N GLU A 3 -1.13 8.62 -20.61
CA GLU A 3 -1.40 8.02 -19.30
C GLU A 3 -2.66 8.59 -18.63
N GLU A 4 -2.98 9.85 -18.89
CA GLU A 4 -4.18 10.51 -18.36
C GLU A 4 -5.48 9.76 -18.65
N THR A 5 -5.59 9.10 -19.81
CA THR A 5 -6.82 8.45 -20.28
C THR A 5 -6.94 6.96 -19.92
N SER A 6 -5.90 6.33 -19.36
CA SER A 6 -5.87 4.86 -19.21
C SER A 6 -6.55 4.33 -17.95
N GLY A 7 -6.81 5.18 -16.95
CA GLY A 7 -7.24 4.72 -15.63
C GLY A 7 -6.16 3.99 -14.81
N VAL A 8 -4.98 3.75 -15.39
CA VAL A 8 -3.86 3.07 -14.73
C VAL A 8 -2.99 4.08 -14.01
N ARG A 9 -2.77 3.89 -12.71
CA ARG A 9 -1.80 4.67 -11.93
C ARG A 9 -0.94 3.76 -11.08
N ARG A 10 0.32 4.17 -10.89
CA ARG A 10 1.29 3.60 -9.96
C ARG A 10 1.94 4.75 -9.23
N TRP A 11 1.43 5.08 -8.05
CA TRP A 11 1.96 6.18 -7.25
C TRP A 11 2.66 5.62 -6.03
N LEU A 12 3.76 6.26 -5.69
CA LEU A 12 4.58 5.97 -4.53
C LEU A 12 4.94 7.29 -3.86
N VAL A 13 4.84 7.33 -2.54
CA VAL A 13 5.19 8.51 -1.76
C VAL A 13 6.22 8.11 -0.71
N ASP A 14 7.37 8.78 -0.75
CA ASP A 14 8.34 8.80 0.34
C ASP A 14 7.83 9.75 1.43
N ILE A 15 7.55 9.19 2.60
CA ILE A 15 7.07 9.91 3.78
C ILE A 15 8.17 10.13 4.83
N ALA A 16 9.42 9.74 4.58
CA ALA A 16 10.53 9.88 5.53
C ALA A 16 10.77 11.33 5.95
N ARG A 17 10.69 12.23 4.97
CA ARG A 17 10.96 13.66 5.14
C ARG A 17 9.77 14.45 5.63
N TRP A 18 8.58 13.85 5.63
CA TRP A 18 7.39 14.50 6.16
C TRP A 18 7.36 14.36 7.69
N ARG A 19 7.82 15.41 8.37
CA ARG A 19 7.85 15.54 9.83
C ARG A 19 6.89 16.66 10.27
N PRO A 20 5.57 16.42 10.20
CA PRO A 20 4.59 17.45 10.51
C PRO A 20 4.57 17.75 12.01
N SER A 21 4.28 19.00 12.37
CA SER A 21 3.79 19.30 13.72
C SER A 21 2.40 18.66 13.94
N PRO A 22 1.93 18.51 15.18
CA PRO A 22 0.58 17.99 15.44
C PRO A 22 -0.52 18.75 14.67
N ALA A 23 -0.42 20.09 14.64
CA ALA A 23 -1.36 20.93 13.90
C ALA A 23 -1.30 20.70 12.37
N GLN A 24 -0.10 20.50 11.81
CA GLN A 24 0.05 20.17 10.38
C GLN A 24 -0.50 18.79 10.06
N PHE A 25 -0.31 17.81 10.94
CA PHE A 25 -0.89 16.48 10.80
C PHE A 25 -2.41 16.54 10.83
N ASP A 26 -2.98 17.24 11.82
CA ASP A 26 -4.42 17.38 11.97
C ASP A 26 -5.05 18.14 10.79
N ALA A 27 -4.37 19.17 10.27
CA ALA A 27 -4.80 19.88 9.07
C ALA A 27 -4.83 18.95 7.84
N ALA A 28 -3.82 18.08 7.68
CA ALA A 28 -3.78 17.10 6.60
C ALA A 28 -4.88 16.03 6.78
N ALA A 29 -5.09 15.52 7.99
CA ALA A 29 -6.15 14.57 8.30
C ALA A 29 -7.55 15.19 8.13
N ALA A 30 -7.69 16.50 8.36
CA ALA A 30 -8.94 17.23 8.18
C ALA A 30 -9.39 17.31 6.71
N LEU A 31 -8.49 17.07 5.74
CA LEU A 31 -8.85 16.93 4.34
C LEU A 31 -9.75 15.72 4.12
N LEU A 32 -9.57 14.65 4.89
CA LEU A 32 -10.36 13.42 4.77
C LEU A 32 -11.74 13.55 5.44
N PRO A 33 -12.75 12.81 4.96
CA PRO A 33 -14.05 12.74 5.63
C PRO A 33 -13.94 12.32 7.09
N PRO A 34 -14.81 12.84 7.99
CA PRO A 34 -14.71 12.56 9.43
C PRO A 34 -14.71 11.07 9.80
N HIS A 35 -15.44 10.24 9.05
CA HIS A 35 -15.54 8.79 9.31
C HIS A 35 -14.24 8.02 9.04
N ASP A 36 -13.31 8.55 8.24
CA ASP A 36 -12.03 7.91 7.95
C ASP A 36 -10.96 8.20 9.00
N ARG A 37 -11.13 9.28 9.78
CA ARG A 37 -10.12 9.77 10.74
C ARG A 37 -9.87 8.82 11.92
N PRO A 38 -10.88 8.18 12.55
CA PRO A 38 -10.63 7.28 13.67
C PRO A 38 -9.68 6.13 13.34
N ALA A 39 -9.73 5.62 12.10
CA ALA A 39 -8.84 4.55 11.64
C ALA A 39 -7.36 4.98 11.53
N ILE A 40 -7.10 6.29 11.44
CA ILE A 40 -5.75 6.87 11.44
C ILE A 40 -5.28 7.07 12.88
N TYR A 41 -6.11 7.70 13.73
CA TYR A 41 -5.71 8.07 15.09
C TYR A 41 -5.62 6.88 16.05
N ARG A 42 -6.21 5.73 15.73
CA ARG A 42 -6.10 4.50 16.54
C ARG A 42 -4.67 3.96 16.65
N PHE A 43 -3.79 4.28 15.70
CA PHE A 43 -2.40 3.83 15.75
C PHE A 43 -1.66 4.55 16.87
N VAL A 44 -0.80 3.82 17.60
CA VAL A 44 0.00 4.40 18.70
C VAL A 44 1.25 5.08 18.14
N LYS A 45 1.95 4.45 17.21
CA LYS A 45 3.18 4.97 16.62
C LYS A 45 2.87 6.05 15.58
N GLU A 46 3.63 7.15 15.62
CA GLU A 46 3.48 8.25 14.66
C GLU A 46 3.71 7.80 13.22
N ASP A 47 4.69 6.93 12.98
CA ASP A 47 4.95 6.41 11.64
C ASP A 47 3.78 5.62 11.06
N ASP A 48 3.07 4.85 11.90
CA ASP A 48 1.85 4.15 11.49
C ASP A 48 0.71 5.13 11.20
N ARG A 49 0.57 6.19 12.00
CA ARG A 49 -0.40 7.27 11.73
C ARG A 49 -0.11 7.96 10.39
N LYS A 50 1.15 8.27 10.10
CA LYS A 50 1.57 8.86 8.81
C LYS A 50 1.23 7.93 7.64
N ARG A 51 1.60 6.64 7.73
CA ARG A 51 1.28 5.65 6.69
C ARG A 51 -0.22 5.52 6.46
N ALA A 52 -1.00 5.45 7.54
CA ALA A 52 -2.46 5.37 7.46
C ALA A 52 -3.07 6.61 6.80
N LEU A 53 -2.60 7.81 7.17
CA LEU A 53 -3.04 9.07 6.57
C LEU A 53 -2.72 9.13 5.07
N PHE A 54 -1.47 8.87 4.68
CA PHE A 54 -1.06 8.90 3.28
C PHE A 54 -1.77 7.84 2.44
N SER A 55 -2.03 6.65 2.99
CA SER A 55 -2.81 5.61 2.31
C SER A 55 -4.20 6.13 1.94
N ARG A 56 -4.87 6.83 2.86
CA ARG A 56 -6.19 7.43 2.59
C ARG A 56 -6.09 8.60 1.62
N LEU A 57 -5.14 9.51 1.81
CA LEU A 57 -4.96 10.65 0.89
C LEU A 57 -4.69 10.20 -0.55
N LEU A 58 -3.89 9.15 -0.73
CA LEU A 58 -3.64 8.54 -2.04
C LEU A 58 -4.91 7.95 -2.66
N GLN A 59 -5.75 7.28 -1.88
CA GLN A 59 -7.02 6.74 -2.36
C GLN A 59 -7.96 7.84 -2.88
N TYR A 60 -8.15 8.92 -2.11
CA TYR A 60 -9.00 10.04 -2.53
C TYR A 60 -8.39 10.82 -3.69
N SER A 61 -7.08 11.04 -3.67
CA SER A 61 -6.35 11.69 -4.76
C SER A 61 -6.52 10.89 -6.06
N LEU A 62 -6.34 9.57 -5.99
CA LEU A 62 -6.47 8.68 -7.15
C LEU A 62 -7.85 8.82 -7.79
N VAL A 63 -8.89 8.64 -6.98
CA VAL A 63 -10.28 8.72 -7.46
C VAL A 63 -10.57 10.10 -8.07
N ARG A 64 -10.14 11.18 -7.41
CA ARG A 64 -10.32 12.54 -7.93
C ARG A 64 -9.61 12.75 -9.27
N HIS A 65 -8.36 12.30 -9.38
CA HIS A 65 -7.53 12.55 -10.56
C HIS A 65 -7.90 11.67 -11.75
N VAL A 66 -8.31 10.42 -11.51
CA VAL A 66 -8.60 9.45 -12.56
C VAL A 66 -10.05 9.49 -13.01
N LEU A 67 -10.98 9.66 -12.07
CA LEU A 67 -12.42 9.60 -12.35
C LEU A 67 -13.07 10.99 -12.36
N HIS A 68 -12.30 12.04 -12.09
CA HIS A 68 -12.78 13.42 -12.00
C HIS A 68 -13.94 13.62 -11.01
N ILE A 69 -14.08 12.71 -10.03
CA ILE A 69 -15.10 12.80 -8.98
C ILE A 69 -14.65 13.88 -7.98
N PRO A 70 -15.50 14.90 -7.68
CA PRO A 70 -15.19 15.90 -6.68
C PRO A 70 -14.90 15.26 -5.32
N PHE A 71 -13.89 15.76 -4.62
CA PHE A 71 -13.39 15.15 -3.36
C PHE A 71 -14.49 14.82 -2.34
N ARG A 72 -15.46 15.72 -2.17
CA ARG A 72 -16.59 15.57 -1.22
C ARG A 72 -17.63 14.51 -1.64
N GLN A 73 -17.62 14.07 -2.89
CA GLN A 73 -18.55 13.07 -3.44
C GLN A 73 -17.92 11.68 -3.51
N ILE A 74 -16.63 11.55 -3.18
CA ILE A 74 -15.91 10.27 -3.14
C ILE A 74 -16.44 9.46 -1.96
N SER A 75 -16.90 8.23 -2.24
CA SER A 75 -17.32 7.26 -1.23
C SER A 75 -16.49 5.99 -1.38
N ILE A 76 -15.53 5.81 -0.48
CA ILE A 76 -14.67 4.61 -0.42
C ILE A 76 -15.14 3.74 0.73
N CYS A 77 -15.66 2.57 0.40
CA CYS A 77 -16.10 1.57 1.36
C CYS A 77 -14.98 0.54 1.58
N ARG A 78 -15.18 -0.37 2.54
CA ARG A 78 -14.27 -1.48 2.80
C ARG A 78 -15.02 -2.80 2.76
N THR A 79 -14.37 -3.84 2.22
CA THR A 79 -14.88 -5.21 2.30
C THR A 79 -14.84 -5.71 3.76
N PRO A 80 -15.47 -6.85 4.10
CA PRO A 80 -15.35 -7.45 5.43
C PRO A 80 -13.90 -7.71 5.85
N GLU A 81 -13.03 -8.04 4.90
CA GLU A 81 -11.58 -8.26 5.08
C GLU A 81 -10.80 -6.95 5.15
N GLY A 82 -11.48 -5.80 4.97
CA GLY A 82 -10.90 -4.47 5.10
C GLY A 82 -10.33 -3.87 3.82
N LYS A 83 -10.43 -4.52 2.65
CA LYS A 83 -9.94 -3.97 1.38
C LYS A 83 -10.75 -2.74 0.97
N PRO A 84 -10.15 -1.57 0.71
CA PRO A 84 -10.89 -0.40 0.25
C PRO A 84 -11.36 -0.57 -1.20
N TYR A 85 -12.57 -0.10 -1.50
CA TYR A 85 -13.12 -0.06 -2.86
C TYR A 85 -14.02 1.16 -3.06
N LEU A 86 -14.12 1.64 -4.30
CA LEU A 86 -15.01 2.74 -4.64
C LEU A 86 -16.45 2.22 -4.74
N GLN A 87 -17.39 2.85 -4.01
CA GLN A 87 -18.79 2.40 -3.98
C GLN A 87 -19.53 2.62 -5.31
N LYS A 88 -19.18 3.68 -6.04
CA LYS A 88 -19.82 4.06 -7.30
C LYS A 88 -18.91 3.75 -8.47
N ASN A 89 -19.41 2.92 -9.39
CA ASN A 89 -18.70 2.62 -10.62
C ASN A 89 -18.69 3.84 -11.56
N CYS A 90 -17.58 4.04 -12.26
CA CYS A 90 -17.47 5.02 -13.32
C CYS A 90 -17.86 4.36 -14.65
N SER A 91 -18.71 5.00 -15.45
CA SER A 91 -19.11 4.47 -16.76
C SER A 91 -17.92 4.27 -17.71
N THR A 92 -16.90 5.12 -17.59
CA THR A 92 -15.66 5.04 -18.39
C THR A 92 -14.80 3.83 -18.00
N PHE A 93 -14.82 3.43 -16.72
CA PHE A 93 -13.99 2.36 -16.19
C PHE A 93 -14.85 1.43 -15.31
N PRO A 94 -15.59 0.50 -15.95
CA PRO A 94 -16.63 -0.27 -15.28
C PRO A 94 -16.11 -1.19 -14.18
N ASN A 95 -14.84 -1.62 -14.23
CA ASN A 95 -14.18 -2.40 -13.18
C ASN A 95 -12.97 -1.67 -12.59
N PHE A 96 -13.08 -0.34 -12.47
CA PHE A 96 -12.04 0.45 -11.81
C PHE A 96 -11.82 -0.03 -10.40
N ASN A 97 -10.59 -0.45 -10.11
CA ASN A 97 -10.20 -0.92 -8.79
C ASN A 97 -8.78 -0.46 -8.46
N PHE A 98 -8.47 -0.48 -7.17
CA PHE A 98 -7.18 -0.06 -6.67
C PHE A 98 -6.76 -0.87 -5.45
N ASN A 99 -5.47 -0.83 -5.16
CA ASN A 99 -4.88 -1.43 -3.97
C ASN A 99 -3.76 -0.54 -3.44
N THR A 100 -3.60 -0.52 -2.12
CA THR A 100 -2.57 0.27 -1.42
C THR A 100 -1.72 -0.66 -0.58
N SER A 101 -0.42 -0.42 -0.55
CA SER A 101 0.48 -1.02 0.43
C SER A 101 1.43 0.05 1.00
N HIS A 102 2.04 -0.26 2.13
CA HIS A 102 2.99 0.60 2.80
C HIS A 102 3.97 -0.22 3.63
N GLN A 103 5.25 0.13 3.57
CA GLN A 103 6.25 -0.40 4.48
C GLN A 103 7.42 0.58 4.57
N GLY A 104 8.03 0.64 5.76
CA GLY A 104 9.06 1.61 6.07
C GLY A 104 8.58 3.03 5.80
N ASP A 105 9.30 3.74 4.94
CA ASP A 105 9.07 5.13 4.58
C ASP A 105 8.20 5.31 3.34
N TYR A 106 7.65 4.24 2.77
CA TYR A 106 6.90 4.30 1.53
C TYR A 106 5.43 3.95 1.71
N VAL A 107 4.57 4.70 1.02
CA VAL A 107 3.16 4.39 0.83
C VAL A 107 2.86 4.42 -0.65
N GLY A 108 2.27 3.36 -1.19
CA GLY A 108 1.92 3.27 -2.59
C GLY A 108 0.46 2.97 -2.85
N ILE A 109 0.03 3.30 -4.07
CA ILE A 109 -1.27 2.93 -4.62
C ILE A 109 -1.13 2.52 -6.07
N ALA A 110 -1.80 1.44 -6.45
CA ALA A 110 -1.94 0.98 -7.82
C ALA A 110 -3.43 0.95 -8.20
N SER A 111 -3.73 1.26 -9.46
CA SER A 111 -5.09 1.17 -10.01
C SER A 111 -5.12 0.58 -11.40
N GLU A 112 -6.25 -0.05 -11.71
CA GLU A 112 -6.53 -0.66 -13.00
C GLU A 112 -7.98 -0.38 -13.40
N PRO A 113 -8.26 -0.06 -14.68
CA PRO A 113 -9.62 0.21 -15.16
C PRO A 113 -10.45 -1.06 -15.36
N LEU A 114 -9.79 -2.20 -15.54
CA LEU A 114 -10.42 -3.47 -15.93
C LEU A 114 -9.86 -4.68 -15.17
N CYS A 115 -8.55 -4.88 -15.15
CA CYS A 115 -7.93 -6.03 -14.46
C CYS A 115 -7.95 -5.82 -12.94
N LEU A 116 -7.96 -6.91 -12.16
CA LEU A 116 -7.76 -6.79 -10.71
C LEU A 116 -6.31 -6.41 -10.40
N VAL A 117 -6.12 -5.49 -9.46
CA VAL A 117 -4.79 -5.06 -9.01
C VAL A 117 -4.55 -5.39 -7.54
N GLY A 118 -3.34 -5.85 -7.28
CA GLY A 118 -2.72 -5.95 -5.96
C GLY A 118 -1.38 -5.22 -5.99
N LEU A 119 -1.01 -4.60 -4.87
CA LEU A 119 0.27 -3.94 -4.68
C LEU A 119 0.77 -4.37 -3.32
N ASP A 120 2.00 -4.84 -3.26
CA ASP A 120 2.70 -4.96 -1.98
C ASP A 120 4.07 -4.28 -2.02
N ILE A 121 4.41 -3.62 -0.92
CA ILE A 121 5.65 -2.90 -0.74
C ILE A 121 6.31 -3.49 0.49
N VAL A 122 7.51 -4.01 0.29
CA VAL A 122 8.30 -4.62 1.36
C VAL A 122 9.67 -3.95 1.46
N SER A 123 10.13 -3.80 2.69
CA SER A 123 11.49 -3.35 3.00
C SER A 123 12.30 -4.53 3.49
N VAL A 124 13.39 -4.84 2.78
CA VAL A 124 14.33 -5.89 3.20
C VAL A 124 14.97 -5.50 4.53
N SER A 125 14.70 -6.28 5.57
CA SER A 125 15.28 -6.10 6.89
C SER A 125 16.09 -7.32 7.29
N LYS A 126 17.31 -7.12 7.78
CA LYS A 126 18.14 -8.23 8.29
C LYS A 126 17.54 -8.77 9.60
N PRO A 127 17.42 -10.09 9.76
CA PRO A 127 16.98 -10.67 11.01
C PRO A 127 17.94 -10.32 12.15
N GLN A 128 17.40 -10.17 13.37
CA GLN A 128 18.17 -9.84 14.57
C GLN A 128 18.24 -11.06 15.48
N GLY A 129 19.46 -11.52 15.79
CA GLY A 129 19.66 -12.63 16.73
C GLY A 129 19.56 -14.03 16.11
N GLU A 130 19.41 -14.14 14.79
CA GLU A 130 19.39 -15.40 14.06
C GLU A 130 20.05 -15.25 12.68
N THR A 131 20.38 -16.39 12.05
CA THR A 131 20.90 -16.42 10.68
C THR A 131 19.77 -16.24 9.65
N THR A 132 20.13 -15.83 8.42
CA THR A 132 19.16 -15.73 7.32
C THR A 132 18.40 -17.03 7.10
N THR A 133 19.08 -18.18 7.16
CA THR A 133 18.47 -19.50 6.92
C THR A 133 17.47 -19.87 8.01
N GLU A 134 17.80 -19.60 9.28
CA GLU A 134 16.88 -19.81 10.41
C GLU A 134 15.64 -18.93 10.26
N PHE A 135 15.83 -17.65 9.95
CA PHE A 135 14.73 -16.70 9.73
C PHE A 135 13.77 -17.18 8.62
N ILE A 136 14.28 -17.51 7.43
CA ILE A 136 13.42 -17.93 6.31
C ILE A 136 12.73 -19.27 6.58
N SER A 137 13.36 -20.18 7.35
CA SER A 137 12.79 -21.50 7.65
C SER A 137 11.48 -21.41 8.43
N ASN A 138 11.30 -20.35 9.21
CA ASN A 138 10.05 -20.06 9.90
C ASN A 138 8.87 -19.82 8.94
N PHE A 139 9.14 -19.53 7.66
CA PHE A 139 8.13 -19.27 6.63
C PHE A 139 7.95 -20.41 5.63
N SER A 140 8.66 -21.53 5.80
CA SER A 140 8.65 -22.67 4.87
C SER A 140 7.25 -23.21 4.58
N SER A 141 6.32 -23.18 5.54
CA SER A 141 4.94 -23.65 5.35
C SER A 141 4.06 -22.73 4.48
N TYR A 142 4.49 -21.50 4.22
CA TYR A 142 3.79 -20.55 3.35
C TYR A 142 4.34 -20.56 1.92
N LEU A 143 5.41 -21.31 1.67
CA LEU A 143 6.11 -21.36 0.40
C LEU A 143 5.91 -22.72 -0.26
N THR A 144 5.80 -22.72 -1.58
CA THR A 144 5.91 -23.95 -2.37
C THR A 144 7.36 -24.45 -2.39
N ASP A 145 7.56 -25.73 -2.68
CA ASP A 145 8.90 -26.30 -2.86
C ASP A 145 9.72 -25.55 -3.92
N HIS A 146 9.05 -25.06 -4.98
CA HIS A 146 9.70 -24.30 -6.03
C HIS A 146 10.20 -22.94 -5.55
N GLU A 147 9.34 -22.17 -4.87
CA GLU A 147 9.68 -20.87 -4.29
C GLU A 147 10.81 -21.00 -3.28
N TRP A 148 10.69 -21.95 -2.35
CA TRP A 148 11.72 -22.26 -1.37
C TRP A 148 13.06 -22.53 -2.04
N SER A 149 13.05 -23.38 -3.08
CA SER A 149 14.24 -23.75 -3.81
C SER A 149 14.88 -22.57 -4.55
N CYS A 150 14.08 -21.65 -5.10
CA CYS A 150 14.58 -20.41 -5.70
C CYS A 150 15.25 -19.50 -4.66
N ILE A 151 14.60 -19.30 -3.50
CA ILE A 151 15.10 -18.46 -2.40
C ILE A 151 16.45 -18.97 -1.89
N VAL A 152 16.55 -20.24 -1.51
CA VAL A 152 17.77 -20.78 -0.90
C VAL A 152 18.95 -20.88 -1.88
N ARG A 153 18.69 -20.88 -3.19
CA ARG A 153 19.73 -20.91 -4.24
C ARG A 153 20.15 -19.52 -4.73
N ALA A 154 19.58 -18.44 -4.21
CA ALA A 154 19.87 -17.08 -4.66
C ALA A 154 21.34 -16.64 -4.43
N GLY A 155 22.10 -17.37 -3.60
CA GLY A 155 23.54 -17.17 -3.44
C GLY A 155 23.90 -16.73 -2.02
N THR A 156 24.36 -15.50 -1.86
CA THR A 156 24.77 -14.94 -0.58
C THR A 156 23.56 -14.77 0.37
N PRO A 157 23.77 -14.69 1.70
CA PRO A 157 22.68 -14.46 2.64
C PRO A 157 21.84 -13.20 2.36
N THR A 158 22.45 -12.16 1.75
CA THR A 158 21.71 -10.94 1.38
C THR A 158 20.85 -11.16 0.14
N GLU A 159 21.33 -11.93 -0.84
CA GLU A 159 20.55 -12.29 -2.04
C GLU A 159 19.40 -13.23 -1.68
N VAL A 160 19.64 -14.23 -0.82
CA VAL A 160 18.60 -15.12 -0.27
C VAL A 160 17.51 -14.31 0.42
N LEU A 161 17.88 -13.36 1.27
CA LEU A 161 16.92 -12.51 1.97
C LEU A 161 16.16 -11.61 1.00
N THR A 162 16.83 -11.06 -0.02
CA THR A 162 16.19 -10.24 -1.04
C THR A 162 15.18 -11.05 -1.86
N GLU A 163 15.54 -12.27 -2.24
CA GLU A 163 14.66 -13.16 -3.00
C GLU A 163 13.48 -13.64 -2.16
N PHE A 164 13.70 -13.92 -0.88
CA PHE A 164 12.63 -14.20 0.08
C PHE A 164 11.60 -13.08 0.09
N TYR A 165 12.00 -11.83 0.36
CA TYR A 165 11.08 -10.69 0.38
C TYR A 165 10.45 -10.38 -0.98
N ARG A 166 11.02 -10.81 -2.12
CA ARG A 166 10.36 -10.68 -3.42
C ARG A 166 9.26 -11.71 -3.64
N THR A 167 9.38 -12.84 -2.96
CA THR A 167 8.47 -13.98 -3.11
C THR A 167 7.26 -13.85 -2.18
N VAL A 168 7.48 -13.34 -0.95
CA VAL A 168 6.45 -13.20 0.08
C VAL A 168 5.76 -11.83 0.10
#